data_AF-A0A8T5ET61-F1
#
_entry.id   AF-A0A8T5ET61-F1
#
_cell.length_a   1.000
_cell.length_b   1.000
_cell.length_c   1.000
_cell.angle_alpha   90.00
_cell.angle_beta   90.00
_cell.angle_gamma   90.00
#
_symmetry.space_group_name_H-M   'P 1'
#
loop_
_entity.id
_entity.type
_entity.pdbx_description
1 polymer ?
#
loop_
_entity_poly.entity_id
_entity_poly.type
_entity_poly.pdbx_seq_one_letter_code
_entity_poly.pdbx_strand_id
1 'polypeptide(L)' 'IPLEDVTKSWKEGLFIKKVCFTAKTNEGEQTYKFGVFNTKGWLKSIEQAIKEKETQ' A
#
# COMPACT_ATOMS: atom_id res chain seq x y z
N ILE A 1 7.51 5.93 5.00
CA ILE A 1 7.82 5.54 3.61
C ILE A 1 7.16 6.55 2.69
N PRO A 2 7.94 7.33 1.92
CA PRO A 2 7.42 8.19 0.86
C PRO A 2 6.51 7.43 -0.11
N LEU A 3 5.48 8.10 -0.66
CA LEU A 3 4.55 7.44 -1.58
C LEU A 3 5.20 7.06 -2.93
N GLU A 4 6.19 7.84 -3.37
CA GLU A 4 7.01 7.58 -4.57
C GLU A 4 7.83 6.29 -4.48
N ASP A 5 8.16 5.86 -3.26
CA ASP A 5 8.91 4.63 -3.02
C ASP A 5 8.02 3.39 -3.07
N VAL A 6 6.69 3.55 -3.04
CA VAL A 6 5.74 2.43 -3.05
C VAL A 6 5.64 1.87 -4.46
N THR A 7 6.04 0.61 -4.63
CA THR A 7 6.06 -0.06 -5.94
C THR A 7 4.83 -0.93 -6.19
N LYS A 8 4.14 -1.34 -5.12
CA LYS A 8 2.99 -2.25 -5.21
C LYS A 8 2.09 -2.13 -3.99
N SER A 9 0.78 -2.19 -4.19
CA SER A 9 -0.22 -2.35 -3.12
C SER A 9 -1.20 -3.47 -3.46
N TRP A 10 -1.63 -4.24 -2.45
CA TRP A 10 -2.64 -5.29 -2.63
C TRP A 10 -3.38 -5.59 -1.32
N LYS A 11 -4.49 -6.32 -1.44
CA LYS A 11 -5.24 -6.85 -0.30
C LYS A 11 -4.79 -8.28 0.02
N GLU A 12 -4.70 -8.61 1.30
CA GLU A 12 -4.39 -9.95 1.78
C GLU A 12 -5.47 -10.42 2.78
N GLY A 13 -5.84 -11.69 2.68
CA GLY A 13 -6.67 -12.38 3.67
C GLY A 13 -8.16 -12.51 3.31
N LEU A 14 -8.69 -13.72 3.56
CA LEU A 14 -10.12 -14.07 3.45
C LEU A 14 -10.86 -13.78 4.77
N PHE A 15 -10.22 -14.09 5.91
CA PHE A 15 -10.78 -13.94 7.26
C PHE A 15 -10.31 -12.69 7.98
N ILE A 16 -9.00 -12.39 7.93
CA ILE A 16 -8.42 -11.16 8.47
C ILE A 16 -8.09 -10.26 7.29
N LYS A 17 -8.83 -9.16 7.20
CA LYS A 17 -8.65 -8.14 6.18
C LYS A 17 -7.34 -7.38 6.41
N LYS A 18 -6.42 -7.48 5.46
CA LYS A 18 -5.16 -6.74 5.47
C LYS A 18 -4.97 -5.99 4.17
N VAL A 19 -4.28 -4.87 4.27
CA VAL A 19 -3.70 -4.18 3.12
C VAL A 19 -2.20 -4.22 3.24
N CYS A 20 -1.55 -4.52 2.13
CA CYS A 20 -0.13 -4.73 2.03
C CYS A 20 0.43 -3.80 0.97
N PHE A 21 1.65 -3.29 1.19
CA PHE A 21 2.39 -2.60 0.15
C PHE A 21 3.87 -2.92 0.23
N THR A 22 4.53 -2.92 -0.93
CA THR A 22 5.98 -3.03 -1.05
C THR A 22 6.54 -1.66 -1.40
N ALA A 23 7.65 -1.30 -0.78
CA ALA A 23 8.36 -0.07 -1.08
C ALA A 23 9.86 -0.29 -1.17
N LYS A 24 10.52 0.51 -2.01
CA LYS A 24 11.97 0.57 -2.10
C LYS A 24 12.49 1.43 -0.94
N THR A 25 13.39 0.86 -0.16
CA THR A 25 14.06 1.54 0.96
C THR A 25 15.56 1.50 0.74
N ASN A 26 16.31 2.28 1.52
CA ASN A 26 17.78 2.25 1.50
C ASN A 26 18.37 0.87 1.85
N GLU A 27 17.57 0.01 2.50
CA GLU A 27 17.94 -1.36 2.87
C GLU A 27 17.43 -2.41 1.86
N GLY A 28 16.81 -1.97 0.75
CA GLY A 28 16.20 -2.83 -0.26
C GLY A 28 14.68 -2.76 -0.28
N GLU A 29 14.02 -3.74 -0.93
CA GLU A 29 12.56 -3.81 -0.98
C GLU A 29 11.99 -4.37 0.32
N GLN A 30 11.13 -3.59 0.98
CA GLN A 30 10.44 -4.00 2.21
C GLN A 30 8.93 -4.10 1.96
N THR A 31 8.29 -5.10 2.54
CA THR A 31 6.84 -5.29 2.48
C THR A 31 6.21 -5.00 3.84
N TYR A 32 5.25 -4.08 3.85
CA TYR A 32 4.50 -3.69 5.03
C TYR A 32 3.08 -4.25 4.93
N LYS A 33 2.54 -4.74 6.05
CA LYS A 33 1.20 -5.31 6.14
C LYS A 33 0.49 -4.76 7.36
N PHE A 34 -0.74 -4.28 7.20
CA PHE A 34 -1.55 -3.80 8.32
C PHE A 34 -2.98 -4.29 8.21
N GLY A 35 -3.55 -4.65 9.36
CA GLY A 35 -4.94 -5.09 9.47
C GLY A 35 -5.88 -3.90 9.34
N VAL A 36 -6.98 -4.09 8.59
CA VAL A 36 -7.99 -3.05 8.36
C VAL A 36 -9.39 -3.62 8.47
N PHE A 37 -10.37 -2.78 8.83
CA PHE A 37 -11.78 -3.19 8.87
C PHE A 37 -12.40 -3.41 7.48
N ASN A 38 -11.89 -2.70 6.45
CA ASN A 38 -12.36 -2.80 5.07
C ASN A 38 -11.19 -2.65 4.07
N THR A 39 -10.80 -3.73 3.38
CA THR A 39 -9.67 -3.70 2.43
C THR A 39 -9.93 -2.88 1.18
N LYS A 40 -11.17 -2.80 0.68
CA LYS A 40 -11.48 -2.14 -0.60
C LYS A 40 -11.28 -0.63 -0.53
N GLY A 41 -11.79 0.00 0.55
CA GLY A 41 -11.65 1.44 0.75
C GLY A 41 -10.19 1.85 0.92
N TRP A 42 -9.46 1.12 1.76
CA TRP A 42 -8.05 1.36 2.00
C TRP A 42 -7.18 1.20 0.75
N LEU A 43 -7.37 0.11 -0.01
CA LEU A 43 -6.60 -0.11 -1.25
C LEU A 43 -6.84 1.04 -2.25
N LYS A 44 -8.10 1.43 -2.46
CA LYS A 44 -8.45 2.53 -3.36
C LYS A 44 -7.83 3.87 -2.92
N SER A 45 -7.88 4.18 -1.62
CA SER A 45 -7.28 5.41 -1.08
C SER A 45 -5.76 5.45 -1.26
N ILE A 46 -5.08 4.31 -1.09
CA ILE A 46 -3.62 4.22 -1.29
C ILE A 46 -3.27 4.40 -2.77
N GLU A 47 -3.94 3.68 -3.66
CA GLU A 47 -3.73 3.80 -5.11
C GLU A 47 -4.01 5.22 -5.61
N GLN A 48 -5.06 5.87 -5.08
CA GLN A 48 -5.39 7.25 -5.40
C GLN A 48 -4.32 8.22 -4.89
N ALA A 49 -3.85 8.07 -3.64
CA ALA A 49 -2.82 8.94 -3.08
C ALA A 49 -1.48 8.84 -3.83
N ILE A 50 -1.12 7.62 -4.27
CA ILE A 50 0.07 7.41 -5.11
C ILE A 50 -0.09 8.12 -6.45
N LYS A 51 -1.24 7.96 -7.12
CA LYS A 51 -1.52 8.57 -8.42
C LYS A 51 -1.57 10.11 -8.36
N GLU A 52 -2.18 10.66 -7.31
CA GLU A 52 -2.21 12.12 -7.08
C GLU A 52 -0.80 12.67 -6.91
N LYS A 53 0.10 11.91 -6.27
CA LYS A 53 1.52 12.28 -6.16
C LYS A 53 2.27 12.27 -7.49
N GLU A 54 1.97 11.35 -8.39
CA GLU A 54 2.57 11.32 -9.74
C GLU A 54 2.10 12.48 -10.63
N THR A 55 0.97 13.11 -10.30
CA THR A 55 0.37 14.20 -11.09
C THR A 55 0.77 15.60 -10.59
N GLN A 56 1.36 15.70 -9.40
CA GLN A 56 1.93 16.94 -8.84
C GLN A 56 3.39 17.11 -9.22
#